data_AF-A0A7X7JSU2-F1
#
_entry.id   AF-A0A7X7JSU2-F1
#
_cell.length_a   1.000
_cell.length_b   1.000
_cell.length_c   1.000
_cell.angle_alpha   90.00
_cell.angle_beta   90.00
_cell.angle_gamma   90.00
#
_symmetry.space_group_name_H-M   'P 1'
#
loop_
_entity.id
_entity.type
_entity.pdbx_description
1 polymer ?
#
loop_
_entity_poly.entity_id
_entity_poly.type
_entity_poly.pdbx_seq_one_letter_code
_entity_poly.pdbx_strand_id
1 'polypeptide(L)' 'MTSSELARAESLIRSVPDYPKPGVLFRDISPLLADGPALRATTE' A
#
# COMPACT_ATOMS: atom_id res chain seq x y z
N MET A 1 -13.50 5.66 -9.00
CA MET A 1 -12.57 4.51 -9.15
C MET A 1 -13.30 3.23 -9.50
N THR A 2 -12.65 2.38 -10.30
CA THR A 2 -13.03 0.99 -10.51
C THR A 2 -12.50 0.11 -9.37
N SER A 3 -13.19 -0.99 -9.08
CA SER A 3 -12.75 -1.95 -8.05
C SER A 3 -11.36 -2.53 -8.36
N SER A 4 -10.98 -2.63 -9.64
CA SER A 4 -9.66 -3.09 -10.08
C SER A 4 -8.52 -2.13 -9.77
N GLU A 5 -8.76 -0.81 -9.79
CA GLU A 5 -7.72 0.18 -9.49
C GLU A 5 -7.37 0.16 -8.00
N LEU A 6 -8.37 0.01 -7.13
CA LEU A 6 -8.16 -0.16 -5.70
C LEU A 6 -7.43 -1.48 -5.39
N ALA A 7 -7.80 -2.57 -6.06
CA ALA A 7 -7.11 -3.85 -5.90
C ALA A 7 -5.63 -3.77 -6.30
N ARG A 8 -5.31 -3.04 -7.37
CA ARG A 8 -3.93 -2.74 -7.74
C ARG A 8 -3.22 -1.93 -6.65
N ALA A 9 -3.82 -0.85 -6.16
CA ALA A 9 -3.21 -0.02 -5.12
C ALA A 9 -2.91 -0.84 -3.85
N GLU A 10 -3.85 -1.67 -3.42
CA GLU A 10 -3.65 -2.57 -2.27
C GLU A 10 -2.51 -3.56 -2.49
N SER A 11 -2.36 -4.11 -3.70
CA SER A 11 -1.28 -5.06 -4.04
C SER A 11 0.14 -4.47 -3.88
N LEU A 12 0.26 -3.14 -3.86
CA LEU A 12 1.54 -2.45 -3.67
C LEU A 12 1.93 -2.31 -2.18
N ILE A 13 1.02 -2.61 -1.25
CA ILE A 13 1.27 -2.55 0.19
C ILE A 13 2.02 -3.82 0.62
N ARG A 14 3.26 -3.64 1.09
CA ARG A 14 4.09 -4.76 1.54
C ARG A 14 3.94 -4.96 3.04
N SER A 15 4.08 -6.21 3.47
CA SER A 15 4.04 -6.57 4.89
C SER A 15 5.45 -6.84 5.39
N VAL A 16 5.86 -6.14 6.44
CA VAL A 16 7.17 -6.29 7.07
C VAL A 16 6.95 -6.67 8.53
N PRO A 17 7.18 -7.95 8.92
CA PRO A 17 7.03 -8.37 10.30
C PRO A 17 8.14 -7.79 11.19
N ASP A 18 7.81 -7.61 12.46
CA ASP A 18 8.72 -7.21 13.55
C ASP A 18 9.46 -5.88 13.35
N TYR A 19 8.84 -4.94 12.60
CA TYR A 19 9.39 -3.59 12.38
C TYR A 19 8.46 -2.50 12.93
N PRO A 20 8.99 -1.45 13.60
CA PRO A 20 10.41 -1.26 13.99
C PRO A 20 10.81 -2.06 15.25
N LYS A 21 9.88 -2.83 15.82
CA LYS A 21 10.11 -3.67 17.01
C LYS A 21 9.31 -4.97 16.94
N PRO A 22 9.71 -6.02 17.68
CA PRO A 22 9.01 -7.30 17.70
C PRO A 22 7.52 -7.18 18.00
N GLY A 23 6.71 -7.99 17.33
CA GLY A 23 5.26 -8.04 17.46
C GLY A 23 4.48 -7.03 16.60
N VAL A 24 5.15 -6.18 15.82
CA VAL A 24 4.51 -5.22 14.90
C VAL A 24 4.53 -5.75 13.48
N LEU A 25 3.38 -5.82 12.81
CA LEU A 25 3.30 -6.04 11.36
C LEU A 25 3.24 -4.69 10.65
N PHE A 26 4.38 -4.18 10.21
CA PHE A 26 4.45 -2.93 9.47
C PHE A 26 3.88 -3.09 8.06
N ARG A 27 3.07 -2.12 7.64
CA ARG A 27 2.53 -2.04 6.29
C ARG A 27 3.27 -0.94 5.55
N ASP A 28 4.22 -1.36 4.70
CA ASP A 28 4.99 -0.45 3.88
C ASP A 28 4.16 -0.01 2.67
N ILE A 29 3.70 1.24 2.72
CA ILE A 29 2.95 1.89 1.63
C ILE A 29 3.87 2.63 0.66
N SER A 30 5.20 2.62 0.85
CA SER A 30 6.14 3.36 0.00
C SER A 30 5.99 3.01 -1.49
N PRO A 31 5.76 1.72 -1.89
CA PRO A 31 5.53 1.40 -3.30
C PRO A 31 4.22 1.98 -3.86
N LEU A 32 3.16 2.07 -3.03
CA LEU A 32 1.90 2.72 -3.40
C LEU A 32 2.13 4.23 -3.61
N LEU A 33 2.83 4.88 -2.69
CA LEU A 33 3.14 6.32 -2.78
C LEU A 33 4.01 6.67 -3.99
N ALA A 34 4.87 5.75 -4.42
CA ALA A 34 5.71 5.91 -5.60
C ALA A 34 4.94 5.73 -6.93
N ASP A 35 3.76 5.11 -6.92
CA ASP A 35 2.93 4.88 -8.10
C ASP A 35 1.81 5.95 -8.16
N GLY A 36 2.01 6.95 -9.02
CA GLY A 36 1.08 8.08 -9.17
C GLY A 36 -0.37 7.66 -9.48
N PRO A 37 -0.61 6.77 -10.46
CA PRO A 37 -1.94 6.23 -10.72
C PRO A 37 -2.55 5.50 -9.51
N ALA A 38 -1.78 4.68 -8.80
CA ALA A 38 -2.27 3.97 -7.62
C ALA A 38 -2.60 4.92 -6.47
N LEU A 39 -1.77 5.95 -6.23
CA LEU A 39 -2.04 6.97 -5.22
C LEU A 39 -3.30 7.76 -5.54
N ARG A 40 -3.44 8.22 -6.80
CA ARG A 40 -4.65 8.91 -7.26
C ARG A 40 -5.90 8.05 -7.06
N ALA A 41 -5.78 6.75 -7.27
CA ALA A 41 -6.83 5.78 -7.02
C ALA A 41 -7.17 5.55 -5.54
N THR A 42 -6.63 6.34 -4.59
CA THR A 42 -7.02 6.26 -3.16
C THR A 42 -7.72 7.50 -2.63
N THR A 43 -7.76 8.59 -3.42
CA THR A 43 -8.26 9.90 -2.97
C THR A 43 -9.48 10.39 -3.74
N GLU A 44 -9.96 9.63 -4.72
CA GLU A 44 -11.11 9.94 -5.59
C GLU A 44 -12.29 9.00 -5.38
#